data_AF-A0A922X6Z0-F1
#
_entry.id   AF-A0A922X6Z0-F1
#
_cell.length_a   1.000
_cell.length_b   1.000
_cell.length_c   1.000
_cell.angle_alpha   90.00
_cell.angle_beta   90.00
_cell.angle_gamma   90.00
#
_symmetry.space_group_name_H-M   'P 1'
#
loop_
_entity.id
_entity.type
_entity.pdbx_description
1 polymer ?
#
loop_
_entity_poly.entity_id
_entity_poly.type
_entity_poly.pdbx_seq_one_letter_code
_entity_poly.pdbx_strand_id
1 'polypeptide(L)'
;FNVTQDRVGLVHFAYGAEVDNPINRSARGFTRSALTKNIDGYVFDGGTTSVEGMWNARDELNAIPLSNRSSMRVIVFFSDGAPTGLASKFTFRNPLDCTSAGAIDAAGVGLNKIGTSDLAPVSTGCQIYRSGAWQTRRLPDWYNAHDDKREFPIVGSHPRTVTADISSLDVIDRNVELASRNLAEAVAAKAREEGIFVFTLGMGSALKTTGDYDKANTGEMILKCMANVADAPKRCYRPEQPVGMYCYAATDADLTPCFSRLASAILRISK
;
A
#
# COMPACT_ATOMS: atom_id res chain seq x y z
N PHE A 1 -13.23 11.34 -15.57
CA PHE A 1 -13.78 11.98 -14.35
C PHE A 1 -14.27 13.38 -14.65
N ASN A 2 -15.48 13.69 -14.20
CA ASN A 2 -16.10 15.00 -14.24
C ASN A 2 -15.60 15.84 -13.05
N VAL A 3 -14.96 16.98 -13.35
CA VAL A 3 -14.29 17.83 -12.34
C VAL A 3 -15.24 18.49 -11.34
N THR A 4 -16.55 18.52 -11.59
CA THR A 4 -17.54 19.11 -10.67
C THR A 4 -18.37 18.06 -9.92
N GLN A 5 -18.43 16.82 -10.43
CA GLN A 5 -19.28 15.76 -9.88
C GLN A 5 -18.48 14.67 -9.17
N ASP A 6 -17.30 14.31 -9.68
CA ASP A 6 -16.48 13.28 -9.07
C ASP A 6 -15.63 13.87 -7.95
N ARG A 7 -15.35 13.06 -6.94
CA ARG A 7 -14.31 13.36 -5.95
C ARG A 7 -13.09 12.54 -6.30
N VAL A 8 -11.95 13.20 -6.37
CA VAL A 8 -10.68 12.54 -6.66
C VAL A 8 -9.68 13.03 -5.63
N GLY A 9 -9.10 12.08 -4.89
CA GLY A 9 -7.89 12.29 -4.10
C GLY A 9 -6.69 11.71 -4.83
N LEU A 10 -5.49 12.12 -4.43
CA LEU A 10 -4.22 11.62 -4.94
C LEU A 10 -3.29 11.34 -3.78
N VAL A 11 -2.73 10.13 -3.79
CA VAL A 11 -1.77 9.63 -2.81
C VAL A 11 -0.58 9.07 -3.58
N HIS A 12 0.64 9.44 -3.19
CA HIS A 12 1.86 8.77 -3.63
C HIS A 12 2.54 8.07 -2.45
N PHE A 13 3.32 7.04 -2.73
CA PHE A 13 3.98 6.26 -1.69
C PHE A 13 5.34 5.73 -2.16
N ALA A 14 6.25 5.56 -1.22
CA ALA A 14 7.49 4.83 -1.36
C ALA A 14 7.90 4.29 0.01
N TYR A 15 8.73 5.00 0.79
CA TYR A 15 9.04 4.60 2.17
C TYR A 15 7.83 4.72 3.10
N GLY A 16 7.09 5.83 3.03
CA GLY A 16 5.75 6.02 3.59
C GLY A 16 4.76 6.42 2.49
N ALA A 17 3.73 7.21 2.82
CA ALA A 17 2.79 7.75 1.86
C ALA A 17 2.40 9.20 2.16
N GLU A 18 2.12 9.98 1.12
CA GLU A 18 1.68 11.36 1.21
C GLU A 18 0.32 11.53 0.53
N VAL A 19 -0.56 12.30 1.15
CA VAL A 19 -1.84 12.70 0.55
C VAL A 19 -1.64 14.02 -0.17
N ASP A 20 -1.20 13.96 -1.42
CA ASP A 20 -0.85 15.13 -2.24
C ASP A 20 -2.05 16.03 -2.56
N ASN A 21 -3.19 15.39 -2.78
CA ASN A 21 -4.46 16.08 -2.98
C ASN A 21 -5.52 15.33 -2.17
N PRO A 22 -5.91 15.88 -1.01
CA PRO A 22 -6.97 15.28 -0.21
C PRO A 22 -8.28 15.21 -0.98
N ILE A 23 -9.01 14.12 -0.81
CA ILE A 23 -10.35 13.97 -1.36
C ILE A 23 -11.29 14.97 -0.68
N ASN A 24 -12.14 15.63 -1.46
CA ASN A 24 -13.07 16.60 -0.90
C ASN A 24 -14.15 15.88 -0.05
N ARG A 25 -14.14 16.12 1.26
CA ARG A 25 -15.02 15.42 2.22
C ARG A 25 -16.43 16.03 2.33
N SER A 26 -16.60 17.29 1.95
CA SER A 26 -17.88 18.01 2.08
C SER A 26 -18.59 18.19 0.75
N ALA A 27 -17.89 18.73 -0.26
CA ALA A 27 -18.44 19.00 -1.57
C ALA A 27 -17.95 17.99 -2.62
N ARG A 28 -18.60 17.99 -3.77
CA ARG A 28 -18.19 17.24 -4.98
C ARG A 28 -17.12 18.06 -5.72
N GLY A 29 -16.38 17.40 -6.61
CA GLY A 29 -15.40 18.05 -7.48
C GLY A 29 -13.94 17.93 -7.02
N PHE A 30 -13.04 18.25 -7.93
CA PHE A 30 -11.59 18.25 -7.74
C PHE A 30 -10.90 19.17 -8.77
N THR A 31 -9.69 19.61 -8.46
CA THR A 31 -8.90 20.48 -9.34
C THR A 31 -7.96 19.66 -10.22
N ARG A 32 -8.32 19.44 -11.49
CA ARG A 32 -7.50 18.64 -12.42
C ARG A 32 -6.07 19.16 -12.58
N SER A 33 -5.88 20.48 -12.68
CA SER A 33 -4.55 21.07 -12.82
C SER A 33 -3.66 20.85 -11.60
N ALA A 34 -4.23 20.81 -10.39
CA ALA A 34 -3.48 20.49 -9.17
C ALA A 34 -3.03 19.03 -9.17
N LEU A 35 -3.90 18.10 -9.60
CA LEU A 35 -3.53 16.69 -9.74
C LEU A 35 -2.41 16.51 -10.78
N THR A 36 -2.57 17.09 -11.98
CA THR A 36 -1.56 17.02 -13.04
C THR A 36 -0.23 17.59 -12.58
N LYS A 37 -0.23 18.75 -11.92
CA LYS A 37 1.00 19.37 -11.39
C LYS A 37 1.73 18.44 -10.41
N ASN A 38 1.01 17.77 -9.51
CA ASN A 38 1.64 16.87 -8.55
C ASN A 38 2.16 15.60 -9.25
N ILE A 39 1.40 15.04 -10.18
CA ILE A 39 1.83 13.87 -10.98
C ILE A 39 3.10 14.16 -11.77
N ASP A 40 3.17 15.32 -12.45
CA ASP A 40 4.33 15.72 -13.25
C ASP A 40 5.59 15.97 -12.41
N GLY A 41 5.41 16.17 -11.09
CA GLY A 41 6.50 16.42 -10.14
C GLY A 41 7.03 15.17 -9.44
N TYR A 42 6.42 14.00 -9.65
CA TYR A 42 6.84 12.79 -8.94
C TYR A 42 8.18 12.27 -9.43
N VAL A 43 9.01 11.89 -8.45
CA VAL A 43 10.21 11.10 -8.63
C VAL A 43 9.96 9.78 -7.92
N PHE A 44 9.96 8.67 -8.66
CA PHE A 44 9.76 7.34 -8.10
C PHE A 44 11.11 6.73 -7.76
N ASP A 45 11.40 6.63 -6.46
CA ASP A 45 12.59 5.99 -5.91
C ASP A 45 12.30 5.43 -4.51
N GLY A 46 13.16 4.55 -4.02
CA GLY A 46 13.12 4.04 -2.66
C GLY A 46 12.30 2.76 -2.45
N GLY A 47 11.88 2.57 -1.20
CA GLY A 47 11.11 1.39 -0.79
C GLY A 47 9.72 1.34 -1.39
N THR A 48 9.05 0.18 -1.28
CA THR A 48 7.69 -0.04 -1.79
C THR A 48 6.78 -0.40 -0.64
N THR A 49 6.45 0.58 0.21
CA THR A 49 5.55 0.42 1.36
C THR A 49 4.09 0.54 0.92
N SER A 50 3.66 -0.37 0.03
CA SER A 50 2.32 -0.37 -0.60
C SER A 50 1.16 -0.36 0.39
N VAL A 51 1.36 -0.89 1.60
CA VAL A 51 0.35 -0.84 2.67
C VAL A 51 -0.02 0.60 3.01
N GLU A 52 0.93 1.55 3.02
CA GLU A 52 0.66 2.95 3.35
C GLU A 52 -0.15 3.63 2.25
N GLY A 53 0.20 3.38 0.98
CA GLY A 53 -0.59 3.88 -0.16
C GLY A 53 -2.02 3.37 -0.13
N MET A 54 -2.21 2.06 0.12
CA MET A 54 -3.53 1.46 0.18
C MET A 54 -4.33 1.91 1.41
N TRP A 55 -3.68 2.04 2.57
CA TRP A 55 -4.31 2.50 3.81
C TRP A 55 -4.81 3.93 3.66
N ASN A 56 -3.96 4.85 3.18
CA ASN A 56 -4.33 6.26 2.99
C ASN A 56 -5.45 6.42 1.95
N ALA A 57 -5.42 5.66 0.85
CA ALA A 57 -6.49 5.68 -0.14
C ALA A 57 -7.84 5.20 0.44
N ARG A 58 -7.83 4.13 1.26
CA ARG A 58 -9.02 3.66 1.97
C ARG A 58 -9.50 4.69 2.99
N ASP A 59 -8.59 5.25 3.78
CA ASP A 59 -8.92 6.22 4.83
C ASP A 59 -9.57 7.48 4.23
N GLU A 60 -9.01 8.03 3.16
CA GLU A 60 -9.58 9.19 2.46
C GLU A 60 -11.04 8.93 2.01
N LEU A 61 -11.32 7.76 1.44
CA LEU A 61 -12.69 7.39 1.04
C LEU A 61 -13.63 7.21 2.25
N ASN A 62 -13.11 6.67 3.36
CA ASN A 62 -13.87 6.42 4.58
C ASN A 62 -14.02 7.68 5.46
N ALA A 63 -13.19 8.70 5.26
CA ALA A 63 -13.29 9.99 5.94
C ALA A 63 -14.42 10.87 5.39
N ILE A 64 -14.97 10.55 4.21
CA ILE A 64 -16.17 11.22 3.68
C ILE A 64 -17.38 10.83 4.55
N PRO A 65 -18.11 11.80 5.16
CA PRO A 65 -19.30 11.51 5.96
C PRO A 65 -20.34 10.70 5.17
N LEU A 66 -21.05 9.78 5.83
CA LEU A 66 -22.00 8.88 5.16
C LEU A 66 -23.05 9.64 4.33
N SER A 67 -23.53 10.79 4.81
CA SER A 67 -24.48 11.66 4.09
C SER A 67 -23.94 12.23 2.78
N ASN A 68 -22.61 12.34 2.65
CA ASN A 68 -21.93 12.86 1.47
C ASN A 68 -21.27 11.77 0.63
N ARG A 69 -21.15 10.54 1.16
CA ARG A 69 -20.40 9.45 0.56
C ARG A 69 -21.13 8.89 -0.66
N SER A 70 -20.39 8.73 -1.75
CA SER A 70 -20.92 8.03 -2.93
C SER A 70 -21.21 6.56 -2.61
N SER A 71 -22.27 6.02 -3.21
CA SER A 71 -22.48 4.56 -3.27
C SER A 71 -21.31 3.87 -3.97
N MET A 72 -20.84 4.41 -5.09
CA MET A 72 -19.65 3.94 -5.79
C MET A 72 -18.38 4.59 -5.23
N ARG A 73 -17.46 3.76 -4.74
CA ARG A 73 -16.13 4.16 -4.28
C ARG A 73 -15.07 3.33 -5.00
N VAL A 74 -13.99 3.98 -5.40
CA VAL A 74 -12.97 3.38 -6.28
C VAL A 74 -11.59 3.77 -5.78
N ILE A 75 -10.69 2.79 -5.73
CA ILE A 75 -9.23 2.99 -5.59
C ILE A 75 -8.59 2.52 -6.89
N VAL A 76 -7.70 3.33 -7.45
CA VAL A 76 -6.83 2.93 -8.56
C VAL A 76 -5.39 2.97 -8.05
N PHE A 77 -4.76 1.81 -8.00
CA PHE A 77 -3.45 1.61 -7.38
C PHE A 77 -2.41 1.29 -8.46
N PHE A 78 -1.32 2.06 -8.48
CA PHE A 78 -0.23 1.94 -9.45
C PHE A 78 1.03 1.46 -8.74
N SER A 79 1.72 0.48 -9.32
CA SER A 79 3.05 0.07 -8.85
C SER A 79 3.81 -0.66 -9.95
N ASP A 80 5.12 -0.56 -9.94
CA ASP A 80 6.05 -1.25 -10.83
C ASP A 80 6.78 -2.43 -10.16
N GLY A 81 6.51 -2.68 -8.88
CA GLY A 81 7.20 -3.66 -8.06
C GLY A 81 6.30 -4.39 -7.06
N ALA A 82 6.87 -5.37 -6.38
CA ALA A 82 6.23 -5.98 -5.23
C ALA A 82 6.46 -5.12 -3.97
N PRO A 83 5.56 -5.16 -2.97
CA PRO A 83 5.81 -4.53 -1.67
C PRO A 83 7.12 -5.02 -1.05
N THR A 84 7.89 -4.10 -0.48
CA THR A 84 9.20 -4.35 0.16
C THR A 84 9.31 -3.74 1.57
N GLY A 85 8.30 -2.99 2.01
CA GLY A 85 8.31 -2.31 3.31
C GLY A 85 6.94 -2.26 3.97
N LEU A 86 6.93 -2.02 5.28
CA LEU A 86 5.71 -1.83 6.08
C LEU A 86 5.95 -0.79 7.17
N ALA A 87 4.88 -0.14 7.63
CA ALA A 87 4.94 0.68 8.84
C ALA A 87 4.32 0.01 10.06
N SER A 88 4.84 0.37 11.23
CA SER A 88 4.27 -0.03 12.51
C SER A 88 4.84 0.79 13.66
N LYS A 89 4.26 0.66 14.85
CA LYS A 89 4.91 1.03 16.12
C LYS A 89 5.71 -0.18 16.61
N PHE A 90 7.03 -0.04 16.66
CA PHE A 90 7.94 -1.09 17.11
C PHE A 90 8.30 -0.91 18.58
N THR A 91 8.51 -2.02 19.30
CA THR A 91 9.05 -1.97 20.66
C THR A 91 10.57 -2.00 20.59
N PHE A 92 11.20 -0.93 21.11
CA PHE A 92 12.65 -0.82 21.24
C PHE A 92 13.10 -1.25 22.64
N ARG A 93 14.37 -1.66 22.76
CA ARG A 93 15.00 -2.07 24.03
C ARG A 93 14.89 -0.97 25.08
N ASN A 94 15.15 0.26 24.69
CA ASN A 94 14.80 1.44 25.48
C ASN A 94 13.46 1.97 24.96
N PRO A 95 12.37 1.93 25.76
CA PRO A 95 11.06 2.39 25.33
C PRO A 95 11.00 3.87 24.93
N LEU A 96 12.00 4.68 25.32
CA LEU A 96 12.09 6.09 24.98
C LEU A 96 12.81 6.36 23.64
N ASP A 97 13.48 5.37 23.04
CA ASP A 97 14.24 5.58 21.80
C ASP A 97 13.33 5.89 20.60
N CYS A 98 12.19 5.20 20.49
CA CYS A 98 11.24 5.43 19.40
C CYS A 98 9.81 5.14 19.87
N THR A 99 9.01 6.20 20.02
CA THR A 99 7.63 6.12 20.51
C THR A 99 6.59 6.31 19.38
N SER A 100 7.04 6.72 18.20
CA SER A 100 6.19 6.95 17.03
C SER A 100 6.18 5.75 16.09
N ALA A 101 5.13 5.63 15.29
CA ALA A 101 5.13 4.70 14.18
C ALA A 101 6.16 5.12 13.12
N GLY A 102 6.72 4.13 12.43
CA GLY A 102 7.64 4.36 11.32
C GLY A 102 7.68 3.18 10.37
N ALA A 103 8.09 3.45 9.13
CA ALA A 103 8.22 2.48 8.07
C ALA A 103 9.61 1.85 8.04
N ILE A 104 9.65 0.54 7.91
CA ILE A 104 10.87 -0.25 7.70
C ILE A 104 10.78 -0.89 6.31
N ASP A 105 11.92 -0.95 5.62
CA ASP A 105 12.08 -1.73 4.40
C ASP A 105 12.91 -3.01 4.67
N ALA A 106 12.95 -3.89 3.68
CA ALA A 106 13.74 -5.11 3.71
C ALA A 106 15.25 -4.88 3.99
N ALA A 107 15.78 -3.69 3.66
CA ALA A 107 17.19 -3.33 3.88
C ALA A 107 17.52 -3.02 5.35
N GLY A 108 16.52 -2.74 6.20
CA GLY A 108 16.70 -2.65 7.65
C GLY A 108 17.53 -1.46 8.14
N VAL A 109 17.45 -0.31 7.46
CA VAL A 109 18.32 0.86 7.75
C VAL A 109 17.82 1.67 8.97
N GLY A 110 16.56 1.52 9.35
CA GLY A 110 15.91 2.26 10.45
C GLY A 110 14.44 2.52 10.14
N LEU A 111 13.73 3.18 11.06
CA LEU A 111 12.34 3.58 10.80
C LEU A 111 12.28 4.95 10.12
N ASN A 112 11.62 4.99 8.97
CA ASN A 112 11.29 6.20 8.20
C ASN A 112 9.92 6.76 8.59
N LYS A 113 9.70 8.04 8.38
CA LYS A 113 8.42 8.71 8.64
C LYS A 113 7.35 8.14 7.71
N ILE A 114 6.19 7.81 8.28
CA ILE A 114 5.07 7.20 7.52
C ILE A 114 4.34 8.20 6.61
N GLY A 115 4.42 9.49 6.92
CA GLY A 115 3.71 10.56 6.20
C GLY A 115 4.53 11.21 5.09
N THR A 116 5.60 10.56 4.63
CA THR A 116 6.42 11.01 3.50
C THR A 116 6.86 9.83 2.66
N SER A 117 6.95 10.01 1.35
CA SER A 117 7.50 9.00 0.45
C SER A 117 9.03 8.97 0.49
N ASP A 118 9.66 10.08 0.89
CA ASP A 118 11.12 10.23 0.96
C ASP A 118 11.77 9.33 2.02
N LEU A 119 13.07 9.04 1.82
CA LEU A 119 13.92 8.43 2.85
C LEU A 119 14.17 9.43 3.99
N ALA A 120 13.23 9.50 4.92
CA ALA A 120 13.27 10.43 6.04
C ALA A 120 13.17 9.68 7.38
N PRO A 121 14.29 9.49 8.11
CA PRO A 121 14.26 8.84 9.41
C PRO A 121 13.31 9.55 10.39
N VAL A 122 12.61 8.78 11.23
CA VAL A 122 11.77 9.33 12.31
C VAL A 122 12.63 10.09 13.32
N SER A 123 13.70 9.45 13.79
CA SER A 123 14.71 10.04 14.66
C SER A 123 15.95 9.14 14.70
N THR A 124 17.06 9.62 15.27
CA THR A 124 18.25 8.79 15.55
C THR A 124 17.99 7.69 16.59
N GLY A 125 16.94 7.86 17.41
CA GLY A 125 16.43 6.85 18.34
C GLY A 125 15.77 5.66 17.64
N CYS A 126 15.18 5.89 16.46
CA CYS A 126 14.44 4.89 15.72
C CYS A 126 15.30 4.00 14.79
N GLN A 127 16.62 3.98 14.98
CA GLN A 127 17.50 3.05 14.27
C GLN A 127 17.36 1.63 14.84
N ILE A 128 17.02 0.67 13.99
CA ILE A 128 16.81 -0.72 14.41
C ILE A 128 18.11 -1.43 14.79
N TYR A 129 19.24 -0.98 14.22
CA TYR A 129 20.59 -1.40 14.58
C TYR A 129 21.42 -0.16 14.93
N ARG A 130 21.91 -0.10 16.17
CA ARG A 130 22.70 1.03 16.69
C ARG A 130 23.71 0.53 17.71
N SER A 131 24.91 1.10 17.71
CA SER A 131 25.97 0.79 18.69
C SER A 131 26.29 -0.72 18.77
N GLY A 132 26.36 -1.40 17.62
CA GLY A 132 26.68 -2.82 17.54
C GLY A 132 25.55 -3.77 17.98
N ALA A 133 24.33 -3.26 18.21
CA ALA A 133 23.23 -4.05 18.73
C ALA A 133 21.88 -3.74 18.06
N TRP A 134 21.08 -4.78 17.91
CA TRP A 134 19.68 -4.71 17.50
C TRP A 134 18.82 -4.07 18.60
N GLN A 135 18.30 -2.88 18.34
CA GLN A 135 17.49 -2.10 19.27
C GLN A 135 16.03 -2.55 19.29
N THR A 136 15.55 -3.16 18.22
CA THR A 136 14.30 -3.92 18.19
C THR A 136 14.59 -5.33 17.69
N ARG A 137 13.77 -6.29 18.13
CA ARG A 137 13.91 -7.72 17.78
C ARG A 137 12.60 -8.38 17.43
N ARG A 138 11.50 -7.62 17.47
CA ARG A 138 10.16 -8.16 17.24
C ARG A 138 9.30 -7.23 16.39
N LEU A 139 8.69 -7.77 15.34
CA LEU A 139 7.51 -7.21 14.71
C LEU A 139 6.33 -7.29 15.69
N PRO A 140 5.43 -6.30 15.70
CA PRO A 140 4.17 -6.42 16.40
C PRO A 140 3.28 -7.45 15.72
N ASP A 141 2.36 -8.08 16.47
CA ASP A 141 1.48 -9.11 15.91
C ASP A 141 0.47 -8.53 14.90
N TRP A 142 0.09 -7.26 15.08
CA TRP A 142 -0.90 -6.56 14.28
C TRP A 142 -0.36 -5.22 13.78
N TYR A 143 -0.78 -4.84 12.58
CA TYR A 143 -0.51 -3.53 12.02
C TYR A 143 -1.14 -2.45 12.88
N ASN A 144 -0.31 -1.49 13.29
CA ASN A 144 -0.68 -0.44 14.23
C ASN A 144 -0.04 0.92 13.93
N ALA A 145 0.30 1.17 12.66
CA ALA A 145 0.95 2.42 12.27
C ALA A 145 0.03 3.64 12.48
N HIS A 146 -1.26 3.52 12.13
CA HIS A 146 -2.24 4.61 12.18
C HIS A 146 -3.24 4.50 13.33
N ASP A 147 -3.63 3.28 13.71
CA ASP A 147 -4.57 3.02 14.80
C ASP A 147 -4.28 1.67 15.47
N ASP A 148 -4.92 1.39 16.60
CA ASP A 148 -4.70 0.14 17.37
C ASP A 148 -5.87 -0.86 17.20
N LYS A 149 -6.59 -0.83 16.06
CA LYS A 149 -7.82 -1.63 15.85
C LYS A 149 -7.59 -3.13 15.68
N ARG A 150 -6.34 -3.58 15.51
CA ARG A 150 -5.99 -4.99 15.26
C ARG A 150 -6.78 -5.57 14.09
N GLU A 151 -6.81 -4.85 12.98
CA GLU A 151 -7.55 -5.23 11.77
C GLU A 151 -6.71 -6.11 10.84
N PHE A 152 -5.40 -5.86 10.74
CA PHE A 152 -4.50 -6.54 9.81
C PHE A 152 -3.36 -7.23 10.56
N PRO A 153 -3.27 -8.58 10.54
CA PRO A 153 -2.18 -9.28 11.19
C PRO A 153 -0.88 -9.09 10.42
N ILE A 154 0.20 -8.78 11.15
CA ILE A 154 1.57 -8.79 10.62
C ILE A 154 2.16 -10.19 10.78
N VAL A 155 2.05 -10.75 11.99
CA VAL A 155 2.55 -12.09 12.32
C VAL A 155 1.44 -13.10 12.10
N GLY A 156 1.73 -14.18 11.37
CA GLY A 156 0.71 -15.17 11.02
C GLY A 156 1.23 -16.24 10.07
N SER A 157 0.35 -17.17 9.70
CA SER A 157 0.66 -18.30 8.80
C SER A 157 0.02 -18.19 7.42
N HIS A 158 -0.72 -17.11 7.14
CA HIS A 158 -1.46 -16.92 5.90
C HIS A 158 -1.56 -15.43 5.54
N PRO A 159 -1.48 -15.04 4.24
CA PRO A 159 -1.20 -15.90 3.10
C PRO A 159 0.25 -16.37 3.02
N ARG A 160 1.20 -15.61 3.59
CA ARG A 160 2.60 -16.01 3.79
C ARG A 160 2.88 -16.13 5.27
N THR A 161 3.72 -17.09 5.66
CA THR A 161 4.12 -17.24 7.06
C THR A 161 5.11 -16.15 7.45
N VAL A 162 4.73 -15.35 8.44
CA VAL A 162 5.55 -14.29 9.05
C VAL A 162 5.73 -14.63 10.51
N THR A 163 6.98 -14.66 10.96
CA THR A 163 7.31 -14.75 12.39
C THR A 163 7.56 -13.35 12.94
N ALA A 164 7.40 -13.17 14.24
CA ALA A 164 7.70 -11.88 14.87
C ALA A 164 9.19 -11.53 14.85
N ASP A 165 10.11 -12.48 14.60
CA ASP A 165 11.54 -12.25 14.77
C ASP A 165 12.10 -11.23 13.76
N ILE A 166 12.91 -10.29 14.23
CA ILE A 166 13.69 -9.34 13.41
C ILE A 166 15.08 -9.12 14.02
N SER A 167 15.67 -10.18 14.58
CA SER A 167 16.93 -10.12 15.35
C SER A 167 18.22 -10.21 14.52
N SER A 168 18.12 -10.28 13.19
CA SER A 168 19.24 -10.25 12.23
C SER A 168 18.77 -9.70 10.88
N LEU A 169 19.71 -9.30 10.01
CA LEU A 169 19.39 -8.75 8.68
C LEU A 169 18.59 -9.74 7.83
N ASP A 170 19.05 -10.99 7.67
CA ASP A 170 18.35 -12.01 6.87
C ASP A 170 16.92 -12.27 7.37
N VAL A 171 16.73 -12.22 8.70
CA VAL A 171 15.41 -12.44 9.31
C VAL A 171 14.50 -11.22 9.17
N ILE A 172 15.06 -10.00 9.21
CA ILE A 172 14.35 -8.75 8.89
C ILE A 172 13.88 -8.78 7.46
N ASP A 173 14.80 -8.97 6.53
CA ASP A 173 14.58 -8.99 5.09
C ASP A 173 13.42 -9.95 4.75
N ARG A 174 13.52 -11.19 5.26
CA ARG A 174 12.45 -12.19 5.13
C ARG A 174 11.11 -11.75 5.70
N ASN A 175 11.05 -11.40 6.99
CA ASN A 175 9.75 -11.17 7.63
C ASN A 175 9.12 -9.85 7.16
N VAL A 176 9.91 -8.82 6.82
CA VAL A 176 9.41 -7.55 6.26
C VAL A 176 8.92 -7.75 4.81
N GLU A 177 9.65 -8.48 3.96
CA GLU A 177 9.17 -8.82 2.61
C GLU A 177 7.82 -9.56 2.69
N LEU A 178 7.73 -10.62 3.49
CA LEU A 178 6.52 -11.43 3.56
C LEU A 178 5.34 -10.65 4.18
N ALA A 179 5.60 -9.87 5.24
CA ALA A 179 4.56 -9.08 5.90
C ALA A 179 4.06 -7.92 5.03
N SER A 180 4.94 -7.17 4.37
CA SER A 180 4.54 -6.06 3.50
C SER A 180 3.58 -6.50 2.39
N ARG A 181 3.85 -7.66 1.78
CA ARG A 181 2.98 -8.28 0.77
C ARG A 181 1.64 -8.72 1.36
N ASN A 182 1.64 -9.35 2.52
CA ASN A 182 0.43 -9.76 3.22
C ASN A 182 -0.45 -8.55 3.57
N LEU A 183 0.15 -7.47 4.10
CA LEU A 183 -0.56 -6.27 4.51
C LEU A 183 -1.20 -5.54 3.32
N ALA A 184 -0.48 -5.39 2.20
CA ALA A 184 -1.04 -4.77 1.00
C ALA A 184 -2.28 -5.54 0.49
N GLU A 185 -2.20 -6.88 0.43
CA GLU A 185 -3.34 -7.74 0.09
C GLU A 185 -4.49 -7.59 1.11
N ALA A 186 -4.18 -7.54 2.41
CA ALA A 186 -5.18 -7.48 3.48
C ALA A 186 -5.94 -6.14 3.53
N VAL A 187 -5.24 -5.01 3.41
CA VAL A 187 -5.88 -3.68 3.37
C VAL A 187 -6.75 -3.55 2.11
N ALA A 188 -6.30 -4.09 0.97
CA ALA A 188 -7.11 -4.11 -0.25
C ALA A 188 -8.34 -5.00 -0.12
N ALA A 189 -8.21 -6.19 0.48
CA ALA A 189 -9.35 -7.04 0.76
C ALA A 189 -10.37 -6.34 1.66
N LYS A 190 -9.91 -5.63 2.70
CA LYS A 190 -10.79 -4.86 3.58
C LYS A 190 -11.50 -3.71 2.88
N ALA A 191 -10.81 -2.97 2.02
CA ALA A 191 -11.46 -1.93 1.21
C ALA A 191 -12.62 -2.52 0.37
N ARG A 192 -12.43 -3.72 -0.19
CA ARG A 192 -13.48 -4.41 -0.95
C ARG A 192 -14.62 -4.93 -0.09
N GLU A 193 -14.35 -5.47 1.10
CA GLU A 193 -15.41 -5.80 2.08
C GLU A 193 -16.29 -4.59 2.39
N GLU A 194 -15.70 -3.40 2.39
CA GLU A 194 -16.43 -2.15 2.58
C GLU A 194 -17.16 -1.68 1.32
N GLY A 195 -17.12 -2.42 0.21
CA GLY A 195 -17.77 -2.07 -1.05
C GLY A 195 -16.96 -1.13 -1.95
N ILE A 196 -15.66 -1.00 -1.72
CA ILE A 196 -14.76 -0.19 -2.57
C ILE A 196 -14.22 -1.07 -3.70
N PHE A 197 -14.34 -0.62 -4.94
CA PHE A 197 -13.68 -1.27 -6.08
C PHE A 197 -12.20 -0.93 -6.09
N VAL A 198 -11.34 -1.95 -6.14
CA VAL A 198 -9.88 -1.77 -6.22
C VAL A 198 -9.41 -2.16 -7.61
N PHE A 199 -8.84 -1.22 -8.33
CA PHE A 199 -8.21 -1.43 -9.63
C PHE A 199 -6.71 -1.33 -9.48
N THR A 200 -5.96 -2.18 -10.16
CA THR A 200 -4.50 -2.16 -10.13
C THR A 200 -3.91 -2.01 -11.53
N LEU A 201 -2.90 -1.16 -11.65
CA LEU A 201 -2.04 -1.09 -12.83
C LEU A 201 -0.63 -1.45 -12.41
N GLY A 202 -0.10 -2.47 -13.07
CA GLY A 202 1.27 -2.91 -12.90
C GLY A 202 2.14 -2.46 -14.07
N MET A 203 3.33 -1.92 -13.82
CA MET A 203 4.30 -1.57 -14.86
C MET A 203 5.63 -2.33 -14.74
N GLY A 204 6.26 -2.66 -15.87
CA GLY A 204 7.67 -3.08 -15.89
C GLY A 204 7.92 -4.55 -15.58
N SER A 205 9.18 -4.98 -15.73
CA SER A 205 9.58 -6.39 -15.60
C SER A 205 9.68 -6.89 -14.16
N ALA A 206 9.89 -6.00 -13.19
CA ALA A 206 10.01 -6.36 -11.77
C ALA A 206 8.72 -7.02 -11.21
N LEU A 207 7.56 -6.75 -11.82
CA LEU A 207 6.31 -7.43 -11.47
C LEU A 207 6.25 -8.90 -11.87
N LYS A 208 7.13 -9.35 -12.77
CA LYS A 208 7.18 -10.74 -13.26
C LYS A 208 8.15 -11.59 -12.45
N THR A 209 8.95 -10.97 -11.57
CA THR A 209 9.89 -11.68 -10.69
C THR A 209 9.29 -11.93 -9.32
N THR A 210 9.69 -13.05 -8.72
CA THR A 210 9.40 -13.38 -7.31
C THR A 210 10.31 -12.59 -6.37
N GLY A 211 9.95 -12.54 -5.08
CA GLY A 211 10.83 -11.97 -4.06
C GLY A 211 11.98 -12.89 -3.67
N ASP A 212 12.77 -12.45 -2.71
CA ASP A 212 13.86 -13.24 -2.15
C ASP A 212 13.35 -14.36 -1.25
N TYR A 213 12.17 -14.20 -0.65
CA TYR A 213 11.57 -15.18 0.24
C TYR A 213 10.18 -15.65 -0.20
N ASP A 214 9.44 -14.82 -0.91
CA ASP A 214 8.19 -15.20 -1.58
C ASP A 214 8.46 -15.75 -2.98
N LYS A 215 8.92 -17.00 -3.04
CA LYS A 215 9.26 -17.71 -4.29
C LYS A 215 8.04 -18.19 -5.08
N ALA A 216 6.84 -18.05 -4.55
CA ALA A 216 5.61 -18.53 -5.18
C ALA A 216 4.79 -17.41 -5.83
N ASN A 217 4.99 -16.15 -5.43
CA ASN A 217 4.18 -15.04 -5.91
C ASN A 217 5.03 -13.86 -6.38
N THR A 218 4.69 -13.41 -7.58
CA THR A 218 5.28 -12.22 -8.19
C THR A 218 4.55 -10.96 -7.74
N GLY A 219 5.12 -9.79 -8.00
CA GLY A 219 4.43 -8.51 -7.79
C GLY A 219 3.09 -8.43 -8.54
N GLU A 220 3.02 -8.97 -9.76
CA GLU A 220 1.77 -9.08 -10.51
C GLU A 220 0.70 -9.88 -9.75
N MET A 221 1.07 -11.01 -9.14
CA MET A 221 0.09 -11.83 -8.40
C MET A 221 -0.48 -11.08 -7.20
N ILE A 222 0.33 -10.23 -6.55
CA ILE A 222 -0.10 -9.37 -5.45
C ILE A 222 -1.09 -8.31 -5.96
N LEU A 223 -0.77 -7.63 -7.07
CA LEU A 223 -1.67 -6.64 -7.68
C LEU A 223 -3.00 -7.27 -8.14
N LYS A 224 -2.95 -8.50 -8.68
CA LYS A 224 -4.17 -9.26 -9.01
C LYS A 224 -4.97 -9.61 -7.75
N CYS A 225 -4.29 -10.03 -6.68
CA CYS A 225 -4.93 -10.27 -5.39
C CYS A 225 -5.60 -9.02 -4.83
N MET A 226 -4.99 -7.84 -4.96
CA MET A 226 -5.56 -6.56 -4.53
C MET A 226 -6.77 -6.15 -5.38
N ALA A 227 -6.76 -6.42 -6.69
CA ALA A 227 -7.87 -6.09 -7.59
C ALA A 227 -9.03 -7.12 -7.59
N ASN A 228 -8.89 -8.24 -6.89
CA ASN A 228 -9.89 -9.31 -6.83
C ASN A 228 -10.28 -9.88 -8.20
N VAL A 229 -9.33 -9.99 -9.12
CA VAL A 229 -9.60 -10.53 -10.46
C VAL A 229 -9.69 -12.06 -10.42
N ALA A 230 -10.50 -12.64 -11.32
CA ALA A 230 -10.75 -14.09 -11.34
C ALA A 230 -9.50 -14.94 -11.65
N ASP A 231 -8.51 -14.36 -12.34
CA ASP A 231 -7.21 -14.99 -12.62
C ASP A 231 -6.13 -14.68 -11.57
N ALA A 232 -6.52 -14.07 -10.44
CA ALA A 232 -5.65 -13.95 -9.27
C ALA A 232 -5.42 -15.33 -8.62
N PRO A 233 -4.39 -15.49 -7.77
CA PRO A 233 -4.24 -16.68 -6.94
C PRO A 233 -5.54 -17.03 -6.20
N LYS A 234 -5.95 -18.31 -6.25
CA LYS A 234 -7.23 -18.76 -5.66
C LYS A 234 -7.42 -18.37 -4.19
N ARG A 235 -6.32 -18.24 -3.42
CA ARG A 235 -6.36 -17.83 -2.02
C ARG A 235 -6.98 -16.44 -1.79
N CYS A 236 -6.94 -15.54 -2.77
CA CYS A 236 -7.32 -14.14 -2.60
C CYS A 236 -8.54 -13.71 -3.43
N TYR A 237 -8.96 -14.50 -4.43
CA TYR A 237 -10.20 -14.22 -5.16
C TYR A 237 -11.44 -14.48 -4.29
N ARG A 238 -12.36 -13.52 -4.24
CA ARG A 238 -13.61 -13.51 -3.47
C ARG A 238 -14.73 -13.00 -4.38
N PRO A 239 -15.48 -13.88 -5.08
CA PRO A 239 -16.49 -13.47 -6.06
C PRO A 239 -17.64 -12.64 -5.45
N GLU A 240 -17.85 -12.72 -4.15
CA GLU A 240 -18.85 -11.96 -3.39
C GLU A 240 -18.44 -10.51 -3.09
N GLN A 241 -17.15 -10.18 -3.25
CA GLN A 241 -16.62 -8.82 -3.08
C GLN A 241 -16.57 -8.10 -4.43
N PRO A 242 -16.51 -6.74 -4.45
CA PRO A 242 -16.24 -5.98 -5.67
C PRO A 242 -15.07 -6.55 -6.47
N VAL A 243 -15.31 -6.85 -7.74
CA VAL A 243 -14.29 -7.32 -8.70
C VAL A 243 -13.82 -6.11 -9.51
N GLY A 244 -12.55 -5.77 -9.35
CA GLY A 244 -11.92 -4.69 -10.10
C GLY A 244 -11.32 -5.16 -11.42
N MET A 245 -10.18 -4.57 -11.79
CA MET A 245 -9.39 -4.98 -12.93
C MET A 245 -7.91 -4.80 -12.61
N TYR A 246 -7.11 -5.75 -13.09
CA TYR A 246 -5.66 -5.61 -13.20
C TYR A 246 -5.29 -5.34 -14.66
N CYS A 247 -4.39 -4.39 -14.89
CA CYS A 247 -3.76 -4.19 -16.19
C CYS A 247 -2.24 -4.20 -16.06
N TYR A 248 -1.58 -4.91 -16.96
CA TYR A 248 -0.12 -4.95 -17.04
C TYR A 248 0.35 -4.11 -18.22
N ALA A 249 1.27 -3.19 -17.95
CA ALA A 249 2.01 -2.42 -18.94
C ALA A 249 3.48 -2.89 -18.91
N ALA A 250 3.99 -3.47 -20.00
CA ALA A 250 5.39 -3.88 -20.05
C ALA A 250 6.31 -2.65 -20.13
N THR A 251 5.87 -1.62 -20.84
CA THR A 251 6.56 -0.35 -21.08
C THR A 251 5.62 0.84 -20.95
N ASP A 252 6.15 2.06 -20.96
CA ASP A 252 5.35 3.29 -20.97
C ASP A 252 4.34 3.36 -22.11
N ALA A 253 4.69 2.79 -23.27
CA ALA A 253 3.81 2.75 -24.44
C ALA A 253 2.51 1.95 -24.18
N ASP A 254 2.55 1.01 -23.23
CA ASP A 254 1.42 0.14 -22.89
C ASP A 254 0.48 0.78 -21.84
N LEU A 255 0.87 1.90 -21.24
CA LEU A 255 0.08 2.59 -20.21
C LEU A 255 -1.22 3.16 -20.78
N THR A 256 -1.19 3.75 -21.97
CA THR A 256 -2.38 4.39 -22.57
C THR A 256 -3.53 3.39 -22.81
N PRO A 257 -3.28 2.20 -23.40
CA PRO A 257 -4.28 1.14 -23.45
C PRO A 257 -4.80 0.73 -22.06
N CYS A 258 -3.93 0.61 -21.06
CA CYS A 258 -4.34 0.25 -19.70
C CYS A 258 -5.23 1.31 -19.05
N PHE A 259 -4.86 2.60 -19.12
CA PHE A 259 -5.69 3.70 -18.63
C PHE A 259 -7.07 3.74 -19.32
N SER A 260 -7.11 3.51 -20.63
CA SER A 260 -8.37 3.47 -21.39
C SER A 260 -9.28 2.34 -20.92
N ARG A 261 -8.72 1.16 -20.62
CA ARG A 261 -9.48 0.02 -20.07
C ARG A 261 -9.98 0.29 -18.66
N LEU A 262 -9.16 0.87 -17.79
CA LEU A 262 -9.53 1.25 -16.43
C LEU A 262 -10.65 2.29 -16.42
N ALA A 263 -10.50 3.37 -17.20
CA ALA A 263 -11.54 4.39 -17.35
C ALA A 263 -12.86 3.78 -17.84
N SER A 264 -12.80 2.88 -18.83
CA SER A 264 -13.98 2.18 -19.34
C SER A 264 -14.64 1.28 -18.30
N ALA A 265 -13.85 0.58 -17.47
CA ALA A 265 -14.37 -0.26 -16.40
C ALA A 265 -15.08 0.55 -15.33
N ILE A 266 -14.48 1.67 -14.90
CA ILE A 266 -15.07 2.59 -13.93
C ILE A 266 -16.38 3.20 -14.47
N LEU A 267 -16.42 3.59 -15.75
CA LEU A 267 -17.64 4.12 -16.36
C LEU A 267 -18.77 3.09 -16.52
N ARG A 268 -18.46 1.80 -16.54
CA ARG A 268 -19.48 0.74 -16.60
C ARG A 268 -20.12 0.49 -15.24
N ILE A 269 -19.35 0.56 -14.16
CA ILE A 269 -19.86 0.39 -12.80
C ILE A 269 -20.60 1.65 -12.27
N SER A 270 -20.40 2.80 -12.92
CA SER A 270 -21.03 4.06 -12.54
C SER A 270 -22.40 4.32 -13.17
N LYS A 271 -22.90 3.39 -13.99
CA LYS A 271 -24.23 3.46 -14.62
C LYS A 271 -25.25 2.69 -13.78
#